data_AF-A0A2M9R6X8-F1
#
_entry.id   AF-A0A2M9R6X8-F1
#
_cell.length_a   1.000
_cell.length_b   1.000
_cell.length_c   1.000
_cell.angle_alpha   90.00
_cell.angle_beta   90.00
_cell.angle_gamma   90.00
#
_symmetry.space_group_name_H-M   'P 1'
#
loop_
_entity.id
_entity.type
_entity.pdbx_description
1 polymer ?
#
loop_
_entity_poly.entity_id
_entity_poly.type
_entity_poly.pdbx_seq_one_letter_code
_entity_poly.pdbx_strand_id
1 'polypeptide(L)'
;MKNKGKQIQLLALGIFSLFMITSCGNEKKQSPETSENTEEIIDERLTDENKEENAVSSNTFNIESIPVSDVDLGDFPYFSFPKGMKSQNRPIQRDYDIIFFPIDGVMTPIEGKVFKVNVSLEDRKNDNWSLPFFLKSYDDAILSAGGQKIFDGKITREEYERYKDDAAYLGEDGSIGYTSNKIRVYVIRRADGKNIYIQLTGDTAGGKLNILQEEGFEQTITFLKSDQIQKDLQDKGKSVLYINFDTDKSTLKSDGKDAVNEIFKVLSADKTLQISINGYTDNGSGLHAGFSLA
;
A
#
# COMPACT_ATOMS: atom_id res chain seq x y z
N MET A 1 -13.42 -55.18 -33.29
CA MET A 1 -13.96 -55.71 -32.01
C MET A 1 -14.09 -54.50 -31.06
N LYS A 2 -15.28 -53.89 -30.90
CA LYS A 2 -16.29 -54.14 -29.83
C LYS A 2 -15.61 -54.32 -28.46
N ASN A 3 -15.90 -53.56 -27.39
CA ASN A 3 -17.18 -53.12 -26.83
C ASN A 3 -16.84 -52.11 -25.70
N LYS A 4 -17.47 -50.93 -25.62
CA LYS A 4 -18.73 -50.56 -24.93
C LYS A 4 -18.50 -50.01 -23.53
N GLY A 5 -19.06 -48.81 -23.31
CA GLY A 5 -19.03 -48.10 -22.03
C GLY A 5 -20.17 -48.49 -21.10
N LYS A 6 -20.34 -47.67 -20.05
CA LYS A 6 -21.57 -47.58 -19.28
C LYS A 6 -21.69 -46.21 -18.61
N GLN A 7 -22.58 -45.39 -19.17
CA GLN A 7 -23.32 -44.33 -18.52
C GLN A 7 -24.43 -44.98 -17.67
N ILE A 8 -24.68 -44.50 -16.45
CA ILE A 8 -25.95 -44.73 -15.73
C ILE A 8 -26.38 -43.42 -15.04
N GLN A 9 -27.65 -43.09 -15.32
CA GLN A 9 -28.41 -41.89 -14.98
C GLN A 9 -29.00 -41.91 -13.55
N LEU A 10 -29.34 -40.69 -13.11
CA LEU A 10 -30.41 -40.23 -12.20
C LEU A 10 -31.24 -41.25 -11.39
N LEU A 11 -31.49 -40.89 -10.12
CA LEU A 11 -32.83 -41.04 -9.53
C LEU A 11 -33.12 -39.93 -8.51
N ALA A 12 -34.19 -39.18 -8.76
CA ALA A 12 -34.87 -38.29 -7.83
C ALA A 12 -36.30 -38.84 -7.62
N LEU A 13 -36.80 -38.87 -6.38
CA LEU A 13 -38.19 -38.66 -5.90
C LEU A 13 -38.43 -39.38 -4.56
N GLY A 14 -39.17 -38.74 -3.65
CA GLY A 14 -39.82 -39.45 -2.53
C GLY A 14 -40.29 -38.57 -1.38
N ILE A 15 -41.33 -37.76 -1.61
CA ILE A 15 -42.15 -37.12 -0.57
C ILE A 15 -43.12 -38.17 0.00
N PHE A 16 -43.28 -38.25 1.33
CA PHE A 16 -44.52 -38.74 1.94
C PHE A 16 -44.85 -38.02 3.24
N SER A 17 -46.12 -37.65 3.36
CA SER A 17 -46.69 -36.69 4.32
C SER A 17 -47.41 -37.38 5.48
N LEU A 18 -47.56 -36.61 6.56
CA LEU A 18 -48.73 -36.47 7.45
C LEU A 18 -49.12 -37.61 8.42
N PHE A 19 -49.10 -37.30 9.72
CA PHE A 19 -50.27 -37.47 10.58
C PHE A 19 -50.39 -36.29 11.56
N MET A 20 -51.52 -35.59 11.46
CA MET A 20 -52.03 -34.57 12.38
C MET A 20 -53.12 -35.21 13.23
N ILE A 21 -53.17 -34.94 14.55
CA ILE A 21 -54.44 -34.76 15.27
C ILE A 21 -54.27 -33.67 16.35
N THR A 22 -55.31 -32.85 16.44
CA THR A 22 -55.60 -31.55 17.07
C THR A 22 -55.78 -31.54 18.59
N SER A 23 -55.63 -30.37 19.25
CA SER A 23 -56.76 -29.62 19.87
C SER A 23 -56.33 -28.29 20.55
N CYS A 24 -57.30 -27.37 20.68
CA CYS A 24 -57.27 -25.91 20.76
C CYS A 24 -56.90 -25.22 22.09
N GLY A 25 -56.58 -23.91 22.01
CA GLY A 25 -56.79 -22.91 23.06
C GLY A 25 -56.16 -21.53 22.75
N ASN A 26 -56.95 -20.46 22.76
CA ASN A 26 -56.75 -19.21 22.00
C ASN A 26 -56.20 -18.00 22.81
N GLU A 27 -55.40 -17.18 22.12
CA GLU A 27 -55.16 -15.71 22.19
C GLU A 27 -54.80 -14.90 23.48
N LYS A 28 -53.68 -14.16 23.31
CA LYS A 28 -53.38 -12.73 23.60
C LYS A 28 -53.46 -12.18 25.04
N LYS A 29 -52.40 -11.48 25.48
CA LYS A 29 -52.25 -10.02 25.38
C LYS A 29 -50.95 -9.48 26.00
N GLN A 30 -50.49 -8.41 25.38
CA GLN A 30 -49.45 -7.44 25.70
C GLN A 30 -49.99 -6.37 26.68
N SER A 31 -49.16 -5.76 27.53
CA SER A 31 -49.39 -4.38 28.02
C SER A 31 -48.19 -3.72 28.73
N PRO A 32 -48.20 -2.36 28.82
CA PRO A 32 -47.06 -1.48 29.12
C PRO A 32 -47.26 -0.56 30.36
N GLU A 33 -46.25 0.28 30.65
CA GLU A 33 -46.25 1.71 31.08
C GLU A 33 -46.94 2.26 32.39
N THR A 34 -46.10 2.98 33.19
CA THR A 34 -46.22 4.32 33.86
C THR A 34 -46.86 4.56 35.26
N SER A 35 -46.12 5.35 36.09
CA SER A 35 -46.46 6.34 37.18
C SER A 35 -47.18 5.85 38.47
N GLU A 36 -47.03 6.39 39.71
CA GLU A 36 -46.51 7.65 40.29
C GLU A 36 -46.43 7.53 41.85
N ASN A 37 -45.57 8.36 42.51
CA ASN A 37 -45.57 8.89 43.91
C ASN A 37 -45.60 7.95 45.14
N THR A 38 -45.07 8.25 46.34
CA THR A 38 -44.08 9.17 46.98
C THR A 38 -44.12 8.80 48.47
N GLU A 39 -42.99 8.65 49.18
CA GLU A 39 -42.80 9.08 50.59
C GLU A 39 -41.33 8.94 51.05
N GLU A 40 -40.91 9.92 51.86
CA GLU A 40 -39.55 10.27 52.31
C GLU A 40 -38.97 9.34 53.40
N ILE A 41 -37.65 9.28 53.54
CA ILE A 41 -36.88 9.87 54.67
C ILE A 41 -35.36 9.57 54.52
N ILE A 42 -34.63 10.67 54.41
CA ILE A 42 -33.23 11.04 54.73
C ILE A 42 -32.39 10.01 55.53
N ASP A 43 -31.18 9.72 55.03
CA ASP A 43 -29.98 9.64 55.89
C ASP A 43 -28.73 10.13 55.12
N GLU A 44 -28.00 11.03 55.77
CA GLU A 44 -26.78 11.68 55.29
C GLU A 44 -25.57 10.77 55.48
N ARG A 45 -24.73 10.60 54.45
CA ARG A 45 -23.28 10.64 54.68
C ARG A 45 -22.47 10.96 53.43
N LEU A 46 -21.82 12.12 53.50
CA LEU A 46 -20.73 12.57 52.64
C LEU A 46 -19.54 11.61 52.70
N THR A 47 -18.91 11.34 51.55
CA THR A 47 -17.46 11.47 51.40
C THR A 47 -17.10 11.57 49.92
N ASP A 48 -16.41 12.67 49.59
CA ASP A 48 -15.64 12.87 48.37
C ASP A 48 -14.74 11.67 48.06
N GLU A 49 -14.81 11.15 46.84
CA GLU A 49 -13.68 10.43 46.25
C GLU A 49 -13.34 11.04 44.89
N ASN A 50 -12.06 11.40 44.82
CA ASN A 50 -11.36 12.03 43.72
C ASN A 50 -11.69 11.37 42.39
N LYS A 51 -12.16 12.20 41.46
CA LYS A 51 -12.15 11.91 40.03
C LYS A 51 -10.69 11.98 39.56
N GLU A 52 -9.96 10.89 39.72
CA GLU A 52 -8.73 10.68 38.95
C GLU A 52 -9.15 10.50 37.48
N GLU A 53 -9.05 11.61 36.75
CA GLU A 53 -8.91 11.58 35.30
C GLU A 53 -7.67 10.75 34.98
N ASN A 54 -7.88 9.47 34.68
CA ASN A 54 -6.94 8.68 33.92
C ASN A 54 -6.76 9.36 32.57
N ALA A 55 -5.74 10.22 32.50
CA ALA A 55 -5.17 10.69 31.25
C ALA A 55 -4.66 9.47 30.49
N VAL A 56 -5.48 8.97 29.58
CA VAL A 56 -5.06 8.03 28.55
C VAL A 56 -4.09 8.80 27.66
N SER A 57 -2.80 8.71 27.97
CA SER A 57 -1.74 9.13 27.07
C SER A 57 -1.88 8.29 25.81
N SER A 58 -2.39 8.89 24.73
CA SER A 58 -2.29 8.32 23.40
C SER A 58 -0.81 8.33 23.01
N ASN A 59 -0.07 7.29 23.40
CA ASN A 59 1.28 7.06 22.93
C ASN A 59 1.22 6.64 21.46
N THR A 60 0.97 7.61 20.58
CA THR A 60 1.17 7.47 19.14
C THR A 60 2.65 7.33 18.86
N PHE A 61 3.02 6.42 17.97
CA PHE A 61 4.38 6.17 17.52
C PHE A 61 5.07 7.46 17.09
N ASN A 62 6.29 7.65 17.59
CA ASN A 62 7.15 8.76 17.23
C ASN A 62 8.52 8.22 16.84
N ILE A 63 8.89 8.38 15.57
CA ILE A 63 10.19 7.95 15.02
C ILE A 63 11.38 8.56 15.78
N GLU A 64 11.22 9.76 16.33
CA GLU A 64 12.26 10.47 17.07
C GLU A 64 12.65 9.76 18.38
N SER A 65 11.80 8.86 18.88
CA SER A 65 12.10 8.00 20.04
C SER A 65 13.02 6.82 19.71
N ILE A 66 13.18 6.49 18.43
CA ILE A 66 14.07 5.42 17.98
C ILE A 66 15.51 5.97 17.93
N PRO A 67 16.50 5.28 18.53
CA PRO A 67 17.90 5.67 18.40
C PRO A 67 18.36 5.63 16.95
N VAL A 68 19.18 6.61 16.56
CA VAL A 68 19.85 6.60 15.25
C VAL A 68 20.87 5.45 15.21
N SER A 69 20.85 4.69 14.13
CA SER A 69 21.84 3.63 13.86
C SER A 69 22.85 4.10 12.83
N ASP A 70 24.13 4.01 13.19
CA ASP A 70 25.28 4.27 12.30
C ASP A 70 25.90 2.97 11.75
N VAL A 71 25.24 1.82 11.96
CA VAL A 71 25.73 0.54 11.44
C VAL A 71 25.77 0.59 9.90
N ASP A 72 26.87 0.13 9.32
CA ASP A 72 27.01 -0.07 7.88
C ASP A 72 26.19 -1.31 7.46
N LEU A 73 25.18 -1.08 6.63
CA LEU A 73 24.24 -2.10 6.17
C LEU A 73 24.59 -2.66 4.79
N GLY A 74 25.63 -2.12 4.14
CA GLY A 74 25.95 -2.40 2.75
C GLY A 74 24.88 -1.89 1.78
N ASP A 75 24.82 -2.51 0.60
CA ASP A 75 23.92 -2.09 -0.47
C ASP A 75 22.47 -2.56 -0.22
N PHE A 76 21.50 -1.75 -0.66
CA PHE A 76 20.10 -2.14 -0.72
C PHE A 76 19.93 -3.48 -1.47
N PRO A 77 19.21 -4.48 -0.93
CA PRO A 77 18.21 -4.41 0.14
C PRO A 77 18.75 -4.75 1.55
N TYR A 78 20.06 -4.61 1.80
CA TYR A 78 20.77 -4.73 3.09
C TYR A 78 20.86 -6.13 3.71
N PHE A 79 19.81 -6.94 3.59
CA PHE A 79 19.73 -8.25 4.24
C PHE A 79 19.76 -9.38 3.21
N SER A 80 20.65 -10.34 3.43
CA SER A 80 20.63 -11.62 2.72
C SER A 80 19.53 -12.52 3.27
N PHE A 81 19.15 -13.55 2.51
CA PHE A 81 18.25 -14.59 3.02
C PHE A 81 18.92 -15.42 4.14
N PRO A 82 18.16 -15.91 5.13
CA PRO A 82 18.67 -16.89 6.08
C PRO A 82 19.21 -18.13 5.36
N LYS A 83 20.16 -18.82 6.00
CA LYS A 83 20.79 -20.01 5.42
C LYS A 83 19.75 -21.03 4.95
N GLY A 84 19.89 -21.50 3.70
CA GLY A 84 19.01 -22.50 3.09
C GLY A 84 17.70 -21.92 2.57
N MET A 85 17.54 -20.59 2.53
CA MET A 85 16.39 -19.90 1.98
C MET A 85 16.78 -19.03 0.79
N LYS A 86 15.82 -18.82 -0.13
CA LYS A 86 15.98 -17.98 -1.32
C LYS A 86 14.68 -17.25 -1.67
N SER A 87 14.79 -16.32 -2.59
CA SER A 87 13.63 -15.75 -3.30
C SER A 87 12.86 -16.84 -4.06
N GLN A 88 11.56 -16.91 -3.84
CA GLN A 88 10.65 -17.78 -4.60
C GLN A 88 10.24 -17.16 -5.93
N ASN A 89 10.02 -15.85 -5.96
CA ASN A 89 9.72 -15.07 -7.14
C ASN A 89 10.92 -14.16 -7.50
N ARG A 90 10.89 -13.56 -8.69
CA ARG A 90 11.77 -12.43 -8.99
C ARG A 90 11.41 -11.28 -8.03
N PRO A 91 12.35 -10.77 -7.21
CA PRO A 91 12.05 -9.66 -6.32
C PRO A 91 11.54 -8.45 -7.10
N ILE A 92 10.55 -7.77 -6.55
CA ILE A 92 10.08 -6.48 -7.07
C ILE A 92 10.98 -5.42 -6.46
N GLN A 93 11.64 -4.64 -7.32
CA GLN A 93 12.48 -3.51 -6.93
C GLN A 93 12.09 -2.28 -7.73
N ARG A 94 11.92 -1.14 -7.03
CA ARG A 94 11.57 0.15 -7.62
C ARG A 94 12.31 1.25 -6.86
N ASP A 95 12.83 2.24 -7.58
CA ASP A 95 13.54 3.37 -6.96
C ASP A 95 12.58 4.35 -6.25
N TYR A 96 11.29 4.33 -6.61
CA TYR A 96 10.22 5.04 -5.92
C TYR A 96 8.92 4.23 -6.01
N ASP A 97 8.29 3.96 -4.87
CA ASP A 97 6.98 3.33 -4.70
C ASP A 97 6.45 3.63 -3.29
N ILE A 98 5.22 3.20 -2.99
CA ILE A 98 4.59 3.33 -1.66
C ILE A 98 4.33 1.94 -1.08
N ILE A 99 4.73 1.73 0.17
CA ILE A 99 4.33 0.56 0.96
C ILE A 99 3.58 1.03 2.21
N PHE A 100 2.48 0.35 2.51
CA PHE A 100 1.76 0.57 3.75
C PHE A 100 2.30 -0.35 4.86
N PHE A 101 2.61 0.24 6.01
CA PHE A 101 3.08 -0.45 7.21
C PHE A 101 2.08 -0.24 8.36
N PRO A 102 1.71 -1.29 9.12
CA PRO A 102 0.85 -1.12 10.29
C PRO A 102 1.60 -0.46 11.45
N ILE A 103 1.58 0.86 11.54
CA ILE A 103 2.12 1.65 12.65
C ILE A 103 0.98 1.89 13.64
N ASP A 104 1.15 1.46 14.89
CA ASP A 104 0.08 1.41 15.89
C ASP A 104 -1.21 0.72 15.40
N GLY A 105 -1.07 -0.25 14.48
CA GLY A 105 -2.18 -0.98 13.87
C GLY A 105 -2.88 -0.25 12.73
N VAL A 106 -2.47 0.96 12.37
CA VAL A 106 -2.96 1.70 11.20
C VAL A 106 -1.98 1.52 10.04
N MET A 107 -2.47 1.10 8.88
CA MET A 107 -1.70 0.99 7.65
C MET A 107 -1.34 2.39 7.16
N THR A 108 -0.12 2.81 7.48
CA THR A 108 0.45 4.12 7.15
C THR A 108 1.29 3.99 5.88
N PRO A 109 1.03 4.79 4.84
CA PRO A 109 1.85 4.80 3.64
C PRO A 109 3.21 5.43 3.92
N ILE A 110 4.28 4.76 3.47
CA ILE A 110 5.64 5.31 3.44
C ILE A 110 6.14 5.21 2.00
N GLU A 111 6.76 6.29 1.53
CA GLU A 111 7.28 6.41 0.17
C GLU A 111 8.80 6.18 0.15
N GLY A 112 9.30 5.60 -0.94
CA GLY A 112 10.73 5.52 -1.19
C GLY A 112 11.14 4.32 -2.03
N LYS A 113 12.41 3.91 -1.89
CA LYS A 113 12.98 2.79 -2.63
C LYS A 113 12.54 1.46 -2.04
N VAL A 114 11.95 0.59 -2.88
CA VAL A 114 11.21 -0.60 -2.44
C VAL A 114 11.86 -1.89 -2.92
N PHE A 115 11.85 -2.91 -2.06
CA PHE A 115 12.15 -4.31 -2.33
C PHE A 115 11.04 -5.20 -1.73
N LYS A 116 10.46 -6.11 -2.53
CA LYS A 116 9.45 -7.08 -2.07
C LYS A 116 9.73 -8.48 -2.61
N VAL A 117 9.56 -9.49 -1.77
CA VAL A 117 9.84 -10.89 -2.15
C VAL A 117 9.06 -11.91 -1.31
N ASN A 118 8.66 -13.01 -1.95
CA ASN A 118 8.26 -14.25 -1.29
C ASN A 118 9.53 -15.09 -1.03
N VAL A 119 9.68 -15.61 0.18
CA VAL A 119 10.84 -16.40 0.62
C VAL A 119 10.44 -17.86 0.79
N SER A 120 11.30 -18.76 0.32
CA SER A 120 11.11 -20.20 0.45
C SER A 120 12.44 -20.91 0.65
N LEU A 121 12.40 -22.22 0.88
CA LEU A 121 13.62 -23.04 0.91
C LEU A 121 14.31 -23.09 -0.46
N GLU A 122 15.64 -23.20 -0.41
CA GLU A 122 16.47 -23.48 -1.58
C GLU A 122 16.18 -24.87 -2.16
N ASP A 123 16.18 -25.88 -1.30
CA ASP A 123 15.81 -27.26 -1.62
C ASP A 123 14.41 -27.58 -1.09
N ARG A 124 13.45 -27.63 -2.00
CA ARG A 124 12.05 -27.96 -1.68
C ARG A 124 11.78 -29.46 -1.57
N LYS A 125 12.75 -30.33 -1.84
CA LYS A 125 12.56 -31.78 -1.76
C LYS A 125 12.58 -32.29 -0.33
N ASN A 126 13.29 -31.61 0.55
CA ASN A 126 13.42 -31.94 1.96
C ASN A 126 12.78 -30.83 2.81
N ASP A 127 11.48 -30.58 2.56
CA ASP A 127 10.70 -29.48 3.10
C ASP A 127 10.80 -29.38 4.63
N ASN A 128 11.78 -28.60 5.07
CA ASN A 128 12.14 -28.36 6.46
C ASN A 128 11.90 -26.89 6.84
N TRP A 129 10.91 -26.26 6.20
CA TRP A 129 10.62 -24.85 6.42
C TRP A 129 10.31 -24.62 7.89
N SER A 130 11.06 -23.70 8.49
CA SER A 130 10.88 -23.31 9.89
C SER A 130 10.55 -21.84 9.94
N LEU A 131 9.25 -21.55 10.08
CA LEU A 131 8.77 -20.19 10.30
C LEU A 131 9.47 -19.53 11.51
N PRO A 132 9.66 -20.19 12.67
CA PRO A 132 10.44 -19.61 13.77
C PRO A 132 11.86 -19.24 13.38
N PHE A 133 12.56 -20.08 12.61
CA PHE A 133 13.92 -19.79 12.16
C PHE A 133 13.95 -18.60 11.19
N PHE A 134 13.04 -18.55 10.22
CA PHE A 134 12.88 -17.41 9.31
C PHE A 134 12.67 -16.11 10.09
N LEU A 135 11.67 -16.09 10.97
CA LEU A 135 11.30 -14.92 11.75
C LEU A 135 12.42 -14.48 12.71
N LYS A 136 13.07 -15.43 13.40
CA LYS A 136 14.14 -15.13 14.36
C LYS A 136 15.41 -14.64 13.68
N SER A 137 15.75 -15.19 12.51
CA SER A 137 16.94 -14.76 11.75
C SER A 137 16.84 -13.30 11.34
N TYR A 138 15.69 -12.86 10.83
CA TYR A 138 15.48 -11.45 10.50
C TYR A 138 15.35 -10.57 11.74
N ASP A 139 14.65 -11.01 12.78
CA ASP A 139 14.55 -10.28 14.06
C ASP A 139 15.95 -9.96 14.61
N ASP A 140 16.83 -10.96 14.75
CA ASP A 140 18.18 -10.75 15.27
C ASP A 140 19.05 -9.88 14.35
N ALA A 141 18.99 -10.10 13.04
CA ALA A 141 19.76 -9.31 12.08
C ALA A 141 19.35 -7.84 12.09
N ILE A 142 18.04 -7.57 12.14
CA ILE A 142 17.50 -6.20 12.16
C ILE A 142 17.81 -5.50 13.49
N LEU A 143 17.64 -6.18 14.62
CA LEU A 143 17.99 -5.62 15.93
C LEU A 143 19.49 -5.34 16.04
N SER A 144 20.34 -6.22 15.51
CA SER A 144 21.80 -6.02 15.47
C SER A 144 22.22 -4.85 14.56
N ALA A 145 21.42 -4.56 13.54
CA ALA A 145 21.56 -3.39 12.68
C ALA A 145 21.06 -2.08 13.33
N GLY A 146 20.66 -2.11 14.61
CA GLY A 146 20.10 -0.96 15.33
C GLY A 146 18.63 -0.70 15.02
N GLY A 147 17.93 -1.67 14.45
CA GLY A 147 16.49 -1.59 14.23
C GLY A 147 15.70 -1.83 15.52
N GLN A 148 14.49 -1.27 15.56
CA GLN A 148 13.52 -1.49 16.63
C GLN A 148 12.24 -2.08 16.05
N LYS A 149 11.69 -3.11 16.70
CA LYS A 149 10.36 -3.63 16.36
C LYS A 149 9.30 -2.65 16.84
N ILE A 150 8.42 -2.23 15.93
CA ILE A 150 7.36 -1.25 16.20
C ILE A 150 5.95 -1.85 16.08
N PHE A 151 5.82 -3.02 15.46
CA PHE A 151 4.55 -3.74 15.36
C PHE A 151 4.77 -5.26 15.32
N ASP A 152 3.89 -6.02 15.96
CA ASP A 152 3.86 -7.49 15.93
C ASP A 152 2.42 -7.97 16.14
N GLY A 153 1.67 -8.10 15.05
CA GLY A 153 0.23 -8.30 15.17
C GLY A 153 -0.47 -8.53 13.85
N LYS A 154 -1.80 -8.45 13.89
CA LYS A 154 -2.67 -8.47 12.72
C LYS A 154 -3.39 -7.14 12.64
N ILE A 155 -3.64 -6.65 11.44
CA ILE A 155 -4.57 -5.54 11.24
C ILE A 155 -6.02 -6.02 11.37
N THR A 156 -6.92 -5.10 11.71
CA THR A 156 -8.36 -5.39 11.77
C THR A 156 -8.97 -5.48 10.37
N ARG A 157 -10.22 -5.97 10.29
CA ARG A 157 -10.94 -5.97 9.01
C ARG A 157 -11.28 -4.55 8.58
N GLU A 158 -11.69 -3.73 9.53
CA GLU A 158 -12.05 -2.33 9.32
C GLU A 158 -10.87 -1.57 8.73
N GLU A 159 -9.68 -1.79 9.29
CA GLU A 159 -8.46 -1.20 8.77
C GLU A 159 -8.16 -1.68 7.36
N TYR A 160 -8.27 -2.98 7.08
CA TYR A 160 -8.07 -3.51 5.74
C TYR A 160 -9.01 -2.88 4.71
N GLU A 161 -10.31 -2.78 5.00
CA GLU A 161 -11.26 -2.15 4.10
C GLU A 161 -10.98 -0.65 3.89
N ARG A 162 -10.38 0.04 4.89
CA ARG A 162 -10.02 1.45 4.80
C ARG A 162 -8.89 1.72 3.79
N TYR A 163 -7.82 0.93 3.80
CA TYR A 163 -6.60 1.26 3.04
C TYR A 163 -6.43 0.49 1.72
N LYS A 164 -7.14 -0.64 1.55
CA LYS A 164 -6.90 -1.58 0.43
C LYS A 164 -7.01 -0.96 -0.97
N ASP A 165 -7.86 0.06 -1.13
CA ASP A 165 -8.11 0.69 -2.42
C ASP A 165 -7.03 1.73 -2.76
N ASP A 166 -6.32 2.25 -1.74
CA ASP A 166 -5.16 3.14 -1.90
C ASP A 166 -3.85 2.35 -2.12
N ALA A 167 -3.79 1.11 -1.63
CA ALA A 167 -2.64 0.23 -1.78
C ALA A 167 -2.65 -0.53 -3.11
N ALA A 168 -2.37 0.18 -4.21
CA ALA A 168 -2.39 -0.36 -5.58
C ALA A 168 -1.48 -1.58 -5.80
N TYR A 169 -0.49 -1.82 -4.94
CA TYR A 169 0.39 -3.00 -5.01
C TYR A 169 -0.24 -4.29 -4.46
N LEU A 170 -1.40 -4.23 -3.79
CA LEU A 170 -2.04 -5.43 -3.26
C LEU A 170 -2.33 -6.40 -4.40
N GLY A 171 -1.94 -7.67 -4.21
CA GLY A 171 -2.01 -8.72 -5.23
C GLY A 171 -0.68 -8.97 -5.95
N GLU A 172 0.30 -8.07 -5.84
CA GLU A 172 1.67 -8.33 -6.30
C GLU A 172 2.35 -9.43 -5.47
N ASP A 173 3.36 -10.08 -6.05
CA ASP A 173 4.24 -10.98 -5.31
C ASP A 173 4.93 -10.25 -4.15
N GLY A 174 5.00 -10.91 -2.99
CA GLY A 174 5.53 -10.32 -1.77
C GLY A 174 4.59 -9.32 -1.09
N SER A 175 3.36 -9.10 -1.59
CA SER A 175 2.38 -8.23 -0.91
C SER A 175 2.08 -8.71 0.52
N ILE A 176 2.15 -7.77 1.47
CA ILE A 176 1.83 -7.94 2.90
C ILE A 176 0.78 -6.89 3.24
N GLY A 177 -0.14 -7.23 4.14
CA GLY A 177 -1.21 -6.32 4.58
C GLY A 177 -2.60 -6.94 4.59
N TYR A 178 -2.74 -8.26 4.44
CA TYR A 178 -4.04 -8.92 4.53
C TYR A 178 -4.39 -9.26 5.98
N THR A 179 -5.68 -9.25 6.33
CA THR A 179 -6.17 -9.57 7.70
C THR A 179 -5.73 -10.95 8.23
N SER A 180 -5.38 -11.89 7.36
CA SER A 180 -4.85 -13.20 7.75
C SER A 180 -3.38 -13.15 8.18
N ASN A 181 -2.61 -12.15 7.73
CA ASN A 181 -1.18 -12.04 7.98
C ASN A 181 -0.90 -11.61 9.43
N LYS A 182 0.05 -12.30 10.07
CA LYS A 182 0.69 -11.80 11.28
C LYS A 182 1.95 -11.06 10.85
N ILE A 183 1.88 -9.73 10.88
CA ILE A 183 2.89 -8.82 10.36
C ILE A 183 3.79 -8.40 11.51
N ARG A 184 5.10 -8.43 11.28
CA ARG A 184 6.08 -7.75 12.12
C ARG A 184 6.68 -6.59 11.35
N VAL A 185 6.75 -5.43 11.99
CA VAL A 185 7.36 -4.23 11.41
C VAL A 185 8.51 -3.78 12.29
N TYR A 186 9.61 -3.44 11.63
CA TYR A 186 10.80 -2.89 12.24
C TYR A 186 11.18 -1.60 11.53
N VAL A 187 11.81 -0.69 12.27
CA VAL A 187 12.40 0.53 11.71
C VAL A 187 13.85 0.66 12.15
N ILE A 188 14.73 1.00 11.21
CA ILE A 188 16.09 1.45 11.49
C ILE A 188 16.14 2.93 11.19
N ARG A 189 16.31 3.76 12.22
CA ARG A 189 16.42 5.21 12.05
C ARG A 189 17.82 5.58 11.57
N ARG A 190 17.92 6.41 10.54
CA ARG A 190 19.20 6.80 9.90
C ARG A 190 19.49 8.28 10.08
N ALA A 191 20.78 8.64 10.20
CA ALA A 191 21.21 10.01 10.44
C ALA A 191 20.92 10.95 9.24
N ASP A 192 20.89 10.40 8.03
CA ASP A 192 20.60 11.11 6.78
C ASP A 192 19.09 11.28 6.51
N GLY A 193 18.23 10.80 7.43
CA GLY A 193 16.78 10.83 7.29
C GLY A 193 16.21 9.72 6.40
N LYS A 194 17.04 8.88 5.78
CA LYS A 194 16.60 7.75 4.93
C LYS A 194 16.27 6.53 5.77
N ASN A 195 15.27 6.65 6.64
CA ASN A 195 14.89 5.58 7.57
C ASN A 195 14.48 4.31 6.80
N ILE A 196 14.79 3.15 7.37
CA ILE A 196 14.54 1.86 6.72
C ILE A 196 13.39 1.17 7.44
N TYR A 197 12.29 0.95 6.72
CA TYR A 197 11.12 0.22 7.19
C TYR A 197 11.15 -1.20 6.63
N ILE A 198 10.96 -2.18 7.52
CA ILE A 198 11.04 -3.60 7.18
C ILE A 198 9.80 -4.29 7.70
N GLN A 199 9.07 -5.01 6.84
CA GLN A 199 7.97 -5.87 7.28
C GLN A 199 8.11 -7.30 6.79
N LEU A 200 7.72 -8.22 7.66
CA LEU A 200 7.75 -9.65 7.40
C LEU A 200 6.48 -10.33 7.91
N THR A 201 6.07 -11.35 7.17
CA THR A 201 5.02 -12.31 7.57
C THR A 201 5.43 -13.68 7.03
N GLY A 202 4.85 -14.74 7.59
CA GLY A 202 5.01 -16.07 7.05
C GLY A 202 4.04 -17.04 7.67
N ASP A 203 3.99 -18.23 7.09
CA ASP A 203 3.17 -19.34 7.54
C ASP A 203 3.97 -20.65 7.41
N THR A 204 3.28 -21.78 7.28
CA THR A 204 3.92 -23.10 7.13
C THR A 204 4.49 -23.35 5.75
N ALA A 205 4.16 -22.55 4.74
CA ALA A 205 4.58 -22.74 3.35
C ALA A 205 5.72 -21.80 2.92
N GLY A 206 5.86 -20.65 3.58
CA GLY A 206 6.92 -19.70 3.26
C GLY A 206 6.81 -18.39 4.03
N GLY A 207 7.67 -17.45 3.64
CA GLY A 207 7.73 -16.10 4.20
C GLY A 207 7.53 -15.04 3.13
N LYS A 208 7.35 -13.81 3.57
CA LYS A 208 7.40 -12.60 2.75
C LYS A 208 8.26 -11.56 3.45
N LEU A 209 9.01 -10.79 2.68
CA LEU A 209 9.85 -9.72 3.18
C LEU A 209 9.68 -8.51 2.27
N ASN A 210 9.33 -7.37 2.88
CA ASN A 210 9.34 -6.07 2.23
C ASN A 210 10.31 -5.16 2.98
N ILE A 211 11.13 -4.44 2.22
CA ILE A 211 12.08 -3.44 2.72
C ILE A 211 11.83 -2.15 1.93
N LEU A 212 11.72 -1.05 2.64
CA LEU A 212 11.60 0.28 2.08
C LEU A 212 12.66 1.19 2.72
N GLN A 213 13.50 1.82 1.91
CA GLN A 213 14.32 2.96 2.34
C GLN A 213 13.52 4.23 2.04
N GLU A 214 13.19 4.98 3.09
CA GLU A 214 12.46 6.25 2.99
C GLU A 214 13.27 7.21 2.12
N GLU A 215 12.64 7.71 1.06
CA GLU A 215 13.26 8.60 0.10
C GLU A 215 12.15 9.43 -0.56
N GLY A 216 12.36 10.75 -0.62
CA GLY A 216 11.40 11.64 -1.25
C GLY A 216 11.31 11.40 -2.76
N PHE A 217 10.16 11.75 -3.33
CA PHE A 217 9.98 11.72 -4.77
C PHE A 217 10.94 12.68 -5.49
N GLU A 218 11.82 12.14 -6.34
CA GLU A 218 12.62 12.94 -7.27
C GLU A 218 11.90 13.08 -8.61
N GLN A 219 11.41 14.28 -8.91
CA GLN A 219 10.76 14.57 -10.18
C GLN A 219 11.78 14.53 -11.33
N THR A 220 11.68 13.52 -12.19
CA THR A 220 12.56 13.37 -13.36
C THR A 220 11.94 13.93 -14.65
N ILE A 221 10.69 14.38 -14.64
CA ILE A 221 10.09 15.05 -15.80
C ILE A 221 10.84 16.36 -16.03
N THR A 222 11.64 16.39 -17.10
CA THR A 222 12.31 17.60 -17.56
C THR A 222 11.36 18.39 -18.45
N PHE A 223 11.08 19.64 -18.07
CA PHE A 223 10.49 20.60 -19.00
C PHE A 223 11.54 20.96 -20.06
N LEU A 224 11.21 20.80 -21.34
CA LEU A 224 12.07 21.17 -22.45
C LEU A 224 12.39 22.67 -22.38
N LYS A 225 13.66 23.00 -22.14
CA LYS A 225 14.18 24.37 -22.15
C LYS A 225 14.69 24.75 -23.54
N SER A 226 14.78 26.05 -23.81
CA SER A 226 15.21 26.62 -25.10
C SER A 226 16.47 25.98 -25.65
N ASP A 227 17.47 25.75 -24.81
CA ASP A 227 18.77 25.20 -25.24
C ASP A 227 18.63 23.77 -25.76
N GLN A 228 17.78 22.97 -25.12
CA GLN A 228 17.49 21.60 -25.53
C GLN A 228 16.63 21.57 -26.80
N ILE A 229 15.65 22.48 -26.92
CA ILE A 229 14.84 22.64 -28.14
C ILE A 229 15.76 23.02 -29.31
N GLN A 230 16.66 23.99 -29.12
CA GLN A 230 17.58 24.44 -30.16
C GLN A 230 18.53 23.32 -30.57
N LYS A 231 19.08 22.57 -29.60
CA LYS A 231 19.93 21.42 -29.88
C LYS A 231 19.19 20.32 -30.64
N ASP A 232 17.97 19.98 -30.26
CA ASP A 232 17.17 18.96 -30.96
C ASP A 232 16.83 19.39 -32.40
N LEU A 233 16.52 20.67 -32.61
CA LEU A 233 16.30 21.21 -33.97
C LEU A 233 17.59 21.14 -34.82
N GLN A 234 18.75 21.43 -34.25
CA GLN A 234 20.03 21.34 -34.95
C GLN A 234 20.46 19.90 -35.25
N ASP A 235 20.35 19.01 -34.25
CA ASP A 235 20.85 17.64 -34.34
C ASP A 235 19.90 16.71 -35.10
N LYS A 236 18.58 16.94 -34.97
CA LYS A 236 17.54 16.00 -35.42
C LYS A 236 16.55 16.62 -36.42
N GLY A 237 16.62 17.93 -36.65
CA GLY A 237 15.66 18.67 -37.47
C GLY A 237 14.26 18.75 -36.87
N LYS A 238 14.08 18.33 -35.59
CA LYS A 238 12.79 18.37 -34.92
C LYS A 238 12.93 18.34 -33.39
N SER A 239 11.99 18.97 -32.70
CA SER A 239 11.83 18.86 -31.25
C SER A 239 10.35 18.61 -30.92
N VAL A 240 10.08 17.69 -30.00
CA VAL A 240 8.73 17.29 -29.59
C VAL A 240 8.43 17.91 -28.24
N LEU A 241 7.44 18.79 -28.17
CA LEU A 241 7.03 19.46 -26.93
C LEU A 241 5.63 19.04 -26.51
N TYR A 242 5.46 18.89 -25.20
CA TYR A 242 4.15 18.75 -24.57
C TYR A 242 3.68 20.13 -24.13
N ILE A 243 2.68 20.67 -24.81
CA ILE A 243 2.06 21.95 -24.46
C ILE A 243 0.67 21.65 -23.92
N ASN A 244 0.47 21.89 -22.63
CA ASN A 244 -0.77 21.54 -21.96
C ASN A 244 -1.80 22.68 -22.02
N PHE A 245 -3.04 22.30 -22.31
CA PHE A 245 -4.20 23.18 -22.37
C PHE A 245 -5.17 22.88 -21.24
N ASP A 246 -6.02 23.84 -20.92
CA ASP A 246 -7.22 23.60 -20.13
C ASP A 246 -8.14 22.61 -20.87
N THR A 247 -8.76 21.70 -20.14
CA THR A 247 -9.65 20.68 -20.72
C THR A 247 -10.76 21.34 -21.55
N ASP A 248 -10.97 20.82 -22.76
CA ASP A 248 -11.92 21.32 -23.76
C ASP A 248 -11.75 22.81 -24.13
N LYS A 249 -10.55 23.37 -23.96
CA LYS A 249 -10.24 24.76 -24.26
C LYS A 249 -8.93 24.90 -25.02
N SER A 250 -8.80 25.99 -25.76
CA SER A 250 -7.54 26.43 -26.39
C SER A 250 -6.68 27.32 -25.47
N THR A 251 -7.07 27.45 -24.21
CA THR A 251 -6.32 28.22 -23.21
C THR A 251 -5.17 27.38 -22.67
N LEU A 252 -3.95 27.93 -22.63
CA LEU A 252 -2.78 27.27 -22.06
C LEU A 252 -2.86 27.22 -20.52
N LYS A 253 -2.52 26.06 -19.97
CA LYS A 253 -2.17 25.93 -18.54
C LYS A 253 -0.86 26.65 -18.24
N SER A 254 -0.52 26.81 -16.96
CA SER A 254 0.71 27.51 -16.55
C SER A 254 1.96 26.90 -17.19
N ASP A 255 2.08 25.58 -17.13
CA ASP A 255 3.15 24.80 -17.75
C ASP A 255 3.15 24.89 -19.29
N GLY A 256 1.96 24.96 -19.91
CA GLY A 256 1.81 25.24 -21.34
C GLY A 256 2.34 26.61 -21.75
N LYS A 257 2.12 27.65 -20.92
CA LYS A 257 2.70 28.99 -21.15
C LYS A 257 4.22 28.97 -21.03
N ASP A 258 4.74 28.24 -20.06
CA ASP A 258 6.19 28.10 -19.87
C ASP A 258 6.84 27.42 -21.07
N ALA A 259 6.24 26.34 -21.60
CA ALA A 259 6.72 25.69 -22.82
C ALA A 259 6.73 26.65 -24.04
N VAL A 260 5.68 27.46 -24.21
CA VAL A 260 5.63 28.47 -25.28
C VAL A 260 6.70 29.56 -25.08
N ASN A 261 6.98 29.98 -23.84
CA ASN A 261 8.04 30.93 -23.55
C ASN A 261 9.43 30.37 -23.93
N GLU A 262 9.67 29.07 -23.73
CA GLU A 262 10.92 28.43 -24.17
C GLU A 262 11.04 28.39 -25.70
N ILE A 263 9.95 28.12 -26.43
CA ILE A 263 9.91 28.24 -27.90
C ILE A 263 10.24 29.68 -28.32
N PHE A 264 9.63 30.67 -27.65
CA PHE A 264 9.87 32.08 -27.94
C PHE A 264 11.34 32.47 -27.75
N LYS A 265 12.02 31.92 -26.73
CA LYS A 265 13.47 32.14 -26.53
C LYS A 265 14.29 31.58 -27.70
N VAL A 266 13.99 30.38 -28.18
CA VAL A 266 14.67 29.77 -29.35
C VAL A 266 14.52 30.64 -30.59
N LEU A 267 13.28 31.01 -30.93
CA LEU A 267 12.99 31.90 -32.06
C LEU A 267 13.57 33.30 -31.88
N SER A 268 13.81 33.71 -30.64
CA SER A 268 14.45 34.99 -30.35
C SER A 268 15.97 34.95 -30.49
N ALA A 269 16.60 33.83 -30.16
CA ALA A 269 18.02 33.61 -30.32
C ALA A 269 18.41 33.42 -31.79
N ASP A 270 17.57 32.74 -32.59
CA ASP A 270 17.77 32.55 -34.02
C ASP A 270 16.59 33.12 -34.83
N LYS A 271 16.78 34.34 -35.33
CA LYS A 271 15.77 35.05 -36.14
C LYS A 271 15.61 34.49 -37.56
N THR A 272 16.50 33.61 -37.98
CA THR A 272 16.46 32.98 -39.31
C THR A 272 15.75 31.63 -39.28
N LEU A 273 15.61 31.05 -38.09
CA LEU A 273 14.91 29.79 -37.86
C LEU A 273 13.42 29.91 -38.21
N GLN A 274 12.99 29.07 -39.15
CA GLN A 274 11.59 28.90 -39.50
C GLN A 274 11.11 27.58 -38.91
N ILE A 275 9.94 27.60 -38.26
CA ILE A 275 9.35 26.42 -37.65
C ILE A 275 7.93 26.23 -38.16
N SER A 276 7.54 24.97 -38.35
CA SER A 276 6.14 24.57 -38.50
C SER A 276 5.59 24.09 -37.16
N ILE A 277 4.42 24.56 -36.77
CA ILE A 277 3.75 24.16 -35.51
C ILE A 277 2.60 23.21 -35.85
N ASN A 278 2.72 21.93 -35.49
CA ASN A 278 1.71 20.90 -35.80
C ASN A 278 1.08 20.38 -34.52
N GLY A 279 -0.23 20.58 -34.33
CA GLY A 279 -0.98 20.09 -33.16
C GLY A 279 -1.67 18.75 -33.42
N TYR A 280 -1.59 17.81 -32.47
CA TYR A 280 -2.29 16.52 -32.52
C TYR A 280 -3.16 16.32 -31.28
N THR A 281 -4.45 16.00 -31.43
CA THR A 281 -5.32 15.57 -30.32
C THR A 281 -5.24 14.07 -30.12
N ASP A 282 -5.26 13.57 -28.87
CA ASP A 282 -5.45 12.14 -28.64
C ASP A 282 -6.88 11.72 -29.06
N ASN A 283 -7.04 10.49 -29.52
CA ASN A 283 -8.30 9.95 -30.02
C ASN A 283 -9.18 9.36 -28.89
N GLY A 284 -9.05 9.85 -27.65
CA GLY A 284 -9.64 9.25 -26.46
C GLY A 284 -10.05 10.28 -25.40
N SER A 285 -11.06 11.11 -25.67
CA SER A 285 -11.79 11.94 -24.68
C SER A 285 -10.95 12.84 -23.75
N GLY A 286 -9.67 13.07 -24.02
CA GLY A 286 -8.79 13.95 -23.25
C GLY A 286 -7.94 14.82 -24.17
N LEU A 287 -8.11 16.13 -24.07
CA LEU A 287 -7.42 17.10 -24.94
C LEU A 287 -5.92 17.21 -24.58
N HIS A 288 -5.08 16.31 -25.09
CA HIS A 288 -3.63 16.50 -25.13
C HIS A 288 -3.24 16.96 -26.53
N ALA A 289 -2.69 18.16 -26.65
CA ALA A 289 -2.13 18.68 -27.90
C ALA A 289 -0.62 18.45 -27.93
N GLY A 290 -0.16 17.48 -28.70
CA GLY A 290 1.28 17.33 -28.99
C GLY A 290 1.70 18.35 -30.04
N PHE A 291 2.79 19.09 -29.83
CA PHE A 291 3.38 19.95 -30.86
C PHE A 291 4.71 19.41 -31.36
N SER A 292 4.84 19.26 -32.68
CA SER A 292 6.12 19.03 -33.34
C SER A 292 6.57 20.31 -34.01
N LEU A 293 7.78 20.77 -33.68
CA LEU A 293 8.51 21.77 -34.46
C LEU A 293 9.38 21.04 -35.48
N ALA A 294 9.28 21.45 -36.74
CA ALA A 294 10.07 20.97 -37.89
C ALA A 294 10.44 22.15 -38.78
#